data_AF-A0A1Q2TYH8-F1
#
_entry.id   AF-A0A1Q2TYH8-F1
#
_cell.length_a   1.000
_cell.length_b   1.000
_cell.length_c   1.000
_cell.angle_alpha   90.00
_cell.angle_beta   90.00
_cell.angle_gamma   90.00
#
_symmetry.space_group_name_H-M   'P 1'
#
loop_
_entity.id
_entity.type
_entity.pdbx_description
1 polymer ?
#
loop_
_entity_poly.entity_id
_entity_poly.type
_entity_poly.pdbx_seq_one_letter_code
_entity_poly.pdbx_strand_id
1 'polypeptide(L)' 'MLIEPSVLRAAQQIYNQYAAVHPVRFQYVTGVSINSQTLQGFVSFREHAVLLPQEVFVPVEQLMNYSA' A
#
# COMPACT_ATOMS: atom_id res chain seq x y z
N MET A 1 6.17 -13.61 1.74
CA MET A 1 5.61 -13.27 3.07
C MET A 1 4.10 -13.31 2.93
N LEU A 2 3.37 -14.06 3.77
CA LEU A 2 1.91 -13.99 3.74
C LEU A 2 1.46 -12.69 4.41
N ILE A 3 0.78 -11.83 3.65
CA ILE A 3 0.15 -10.62 4.15
C ILE A 3 -1.31 -10.96 4.42
N GLU A 4 -1.79 -10.61 5.62
CA GLU A 4 -3.18 -10.83 6.00
C GLU A 4 -4.15 -10.15 5.00
N PRO A 5 -5.25 -10.81 4.59
CA PRO A 5 -6.17 -10.25 3.61
C PRO A 5 -6.75 -8.88 3.99
N SER A 6 -6.96 -8.62 5.29
CA SER A 6 -7.44 -7.33 5.81
C SER A 6 -6.42 -6.21 5.55
N VAL A 7 -5.13 -6.48 5.74
CA VAL A 7 -4.02 -5.56 5.47
C VAL A 7 -3.93 -5.27 3.98
N LEU A 8 -4.04 -6.30 3.15
CA LEU A 8 -3.98 -6.16 1.70
C LEU A 8 -5.13 -5.31 1.15
N ARG A 9 -6.35 -5.54 1.64
CA ARG A 9 -7.53 -4.75 1.29
C ARG A 9 -7.40 -3.28 1.71
N ALA A 10 -6.96 -3.02 2.93
CA ALA A 10 -6.76 -1.66 3.42
C ALA A 10 -5.66 -0.92 2.63
N ALA A 11 -4.55 -1.58 2.31
CA ALA A 11 -3.52 -1.02 1.46
C ALA A 11 -4.03 -0.68 0.05
N GLN A 12 -4.87 -1.54 -0.54
CA GLN A 12 -5.48 -1.29 -1.84
C GLN A 12 -6.43 -0.08 -1.80
N GLN A 13 -7.20 0.08 -0.72
CA GLN A 13 -8.06 1.26 -0.52
C GLN A 13 -7.24 2.55 -0.45
N ILE A 14 -6.14 2.57 0.31
CA ILE A 14 -5.23 3.72 0.40
C ILE A 14 -4.66 4.07 -0.98
N TYR A 15 -4.19 3.07 -1.73
CA TYR A 15 -3.67 3.27 -3.08
C TYR A 15 -4.72 3.85 -4.04
N ASN A 16 -5.91 3.26 -4.08
CA ASN A 16 -6.99 3.70 -4.95
C ASN A 16 -7.45 5.12 -4.63
N GLN A 17 -7.56 5.46 -3.34
CA GLN A 17 -7.91 6.81 -2.91
C GLN A 17 -6.85 7.83 -3.33
N TYR A 18 -5.56 7.50 -3.19
CA TYR A 18 -4.49 8.36 -3.67
C TYR A 18 -4.53 8.54 -5.19
N ALA A 19 -4.69 7.45 -5.95
CA ALA A 19 -4.73 7.47 -7.40
C ALA A 19 -5.90 8.29 -7.95
N ALA A 20 -7.08 8.21 -7.31
CA ALA A 20 -8.26 8.99 -7.69
C ALA A 20 -8.04 10.50 -7.56
N VAL A 21 -7.23 10.94 -6.58
CA VAL A 21 -6.95 12.37 -6.33
C VAL A 21 -5.72 12.85 -7.09
N HIS A 22 -4.79 11.95 -7.44
CA HIS A 22 -3.49 12.30 -8.05
C HIS A 22 -3.19 11.52 -9.34
N PRO A 23 -3.98 11.73 -10.42
CA PRO A 23 -3.88 10.95 -11.66
C PRO A 23 -2.55 11.08 -12.41
N VAL A 24 -1.71 12.08 -12.11
CA VAL A 24 -0.38 12.23 -12.74
C VAL A 24 0.72 11.56 -11.91
N ARG A 25 0.54 11.46 -10.58
CA ARG A 25 1.60 11.01 -9.67
C ARG A 25 1.47 9.55 -9.25
N PHE A 26 0.32 8.91 -9.47
CA PHE A 26 0.10 7.52 -9.07
C PHE A 26 1.07 6.55 -9.77
N GLN A 27 1.52 6.87 -10.99
CA GLN A 27 2.51 6.07 -11.73
C GLN A 27 3.88 5.95 -11.04
N TYR A 28 4.18 6.83 -10.08
CA TYR A 28 5.43 6.80 -9.29
C TYR A 28 5.26 6.11 -7.93
N VAL A 29 4.05 5.65 -7.61
CA VAL A 29 3.80 4.92 -6.36
C VAL A 29 4.40 3.53 -6.50
N THR A 30 5.33 3.20 -5.60
CA THR A 30 5.98 1.89 -5.54
C THR A 30 5.18 0.90 -4.70
N GLY A 31 4.35 1.40 -3.79
CA GLY A 31 3.48 0.59 -2.94
C GLY A 31 2.87 1.38 -1.79
N VAL A 32 2.38 0.68 -0.78
CA VAL A 32 1.79 1.27 0.43
C VAL A 32 2.48 0.72 1.67
N SER A 33 2.94 1.61 2.53
CA SER A 33 3.37 1.25 3.88
C SER A 33 2.16 1.33 4.80
N ILE A 34 1.82 0.23 5.47
CA ILE A 34 0.62 0.10 6.30
C ILE A 34 0.95 -0.58 7.62
N ASN A 35 0.47 -0.03 8.73
CA ASN A 35 0.53 -0.67 10.02
C ASN A 35 -0.49 -1.82 10.07
N SER A 36 -0.02 -3.04 10.33
CA SER A 36 -0.84 -4.26 10.27
C SER A 36 -1.91 -4.36 11.37
N GLN A 37 -1.79 -3.58 12.45
CA GLN A 37 -2.75 -3.57 13.55
C GLN A 37 -3.85 -2.52 13.38
N THR A 38 -3.49 -1.33 12.92
CA THR A 38 -4.42 -0.19 12.79
C THR A 38 -5.00 -0.06 11.38
N LEU A 39 -4.40 -0.74 10.40
CA LEU A 39 -4.70 -0.63 8.97
C LEU A 39 -4.53 0.79 8.40
N GLN A 40 -3.78 1.63 9.12
CA GLN A 40 -3.45 2.99 8.69
C GLN A 40 -2.08 3.01 8.01
N GLY A 41 -1.92 3.88 7.02
CA GLY A 41 -0.72 3.90 6.21
C GLY A 41 -0.69 5.03 5.19
N PHE A 42 0.32 4.99 4.34
CA PHE A 42 0.54 5.99 3.30
C PHE A 42 1.15 5.36 2.04
N VAL A 43 0.93 6.02 0.90
CA VAL A 43 1.60 5.65 -0.34
C VAL A 43 3.09 5.94 -0.24
N SER A 44 3.87 5.00 -0.75
CA SER A 44 5.32 5.07 -0.82
C SER A 44 5.74 5.28 -2.27
N PHE A 45 6.74 6.14 -2.46
CA PHE A 45 7.35 6.45 -3.76
C PHE A 45 8.78 5.92 -3.85
N ARG A 46 9.23 5.19 -2.82
CA ARG A 46 10.55 4.59 -2.73
C ARG A 46 10.36 3.07 -2.67
N GLU A 47 11.15 2.34 -3.46
CA GLU A 47 11.12 0.88 -3.44
C GLU A 47 11.58 0.30 -2.10
N HIS A 48 12.49 1.01 -1.41
CA HIS A 48 13.01 0.64 -0.10
C HIS A 48 12.52 1.63 0.96
N ALA A 49 11.26 1.49 1.37
CA ALA A 49 10.74 2.25 2.50
C ALA A 49 11.37 1.75 3.81
N VAL A 50 11.81 2.66 4.68
CA VAL A 50 12.14 2.31 6.07
C VAL A 50 10.83 2.06 6.79
N LEU A 51 10.60 0.81 7.18
CA LEU A 51 9.38 0.40 7.88
C LEU A 51 9.56 0.51 9.38
N LEU A 52 8.57 1.08 10.04
CA LEU A 52 8.46 1.04 11.49
C LEU A 52 8.08 -0.37 11.96
N PRO A 53 8.26 -0.68 13.26
CA PRO A 53 7.68 -1.89 13.84
C PRO A 53 6.18 -1.96 13.53
N GLN A 54 5.71 -3.15 13.13
CA GLN A 54 4.32 -3.44 12.73
C GLN A 54 3.90 -2.84 11.37
N GLU A 55 4.74 -2.05 10.71
CA GLU A 55 4.49 -1.67 9.32
C GLU A 55 4.88 -2.80 8.38
N VAL A 56 4.05 -2.98 7.37
CA VAL A 56 4.26 -3.88 6.25
C VAL A 56 4.23 -3.03 4.99
N PHE A 57 5.15 -3.28 4.09
CA PHE A 57 5.11 -2.71 2.75
C PHE A 57 4.35 -3.64 1.81
N VAL A 58 3.35 -3.11 1.11
CA VAL A 58 2.61 -3.82 0.07
C VAL A 58 2.99 -3.22 -1.29
N PRO A 59 3.70 -3.97 -2.15
CA PRO A 59 4.10 -3.51 -3.48
C PRO A 59 2.88 -3.23 -4.37
N VAL A 60 3.00 -2.25 -5.26
CA VAL A 60 1.90 -1.86 -6.17
C VAL A 60 1.44 -3.03 -7.05
N GLU A 61 2.35 -3.91 -7.46
CA GLU A 61 2.04 -5.11 -8.26
C GLU A 61 1.08 -6.04 -7.52
N GLN A 62 1.20 -6.13 -6.20
CA GLN A 62 0.31 -6.94 -5.39
C GLN A 62 -1.06 -6.26 -5.20
N LEU A 63 -1.08 -4.93 -5.14
CA LEU A 63 -2.32 -4.15 -5.01
C LEU A 63 -3.17 -4.20 -6.28
N MET A 64 -2.53 -4.19 -7.47
CA MET A 64 -3.24 -4.27 -8.76
C MET A 64 -3.83 -5.65 -9.03
N ASN A 65 -3.17 -6.70 -8.54
CA ASN A 65 -3.58 -8.09 -8.78
C ASN A 65 -4.48 -8.67 -7.68
N TYR A 66 -4.77 -7.90 -6.62
CA TYR A 66 -5.62 -8.36 -5.54
C TYR A 66 -7.11 -8.24 -5.91
N SER A 67 -7.70 -9.38 -6.22
CA SER A 67 -9.15 -9.57 -6.37
C SER A 67 -9.69 -10.14 -5.05
N ALA A 68 -10.38 -9.30 -4.28
CA ALA A 68 -11.01 -9.71 -3.02
C ALA A 68 -12.27 -10.56 -3.23
#